data_AF-A0A4U5NA41-F1
#
_entry.id   AF-A0A4U5NA41-F1
#
_cell.length_a   1.000
_cell.length_b   1.000
_cell.length_c   1.000
_cell.angle_alpha   90.00
_cell.angle_beta   90.00
_cell.angle_gamma   90.00
#
_symmetry.space_group_name_H-M   'P 1'
#
loop_
_entity.id
_entity.type
_entity.pdbx_description
1 polymer ?
#
loop_
_entity_poly.entity_id
_entity_poly.type
_entity_poly.pdbx_seq_one_letter_code
_entity_poly.pdbx_strand_id
1 'polypeptide(L)'
;MENFTKILSKTDVQKRLSVPTKYLSSLPSFNGDRAVELQAMDEGGCVWAFKCSTRRKRHPKPVLTRGWLAFVACKNLEAGDKVAFYKLKNKCRTATHVCEVRVGKQIKIFGSVFGHSPIRAP
;
A
#
# COMPACT_ATOMS: atom_id res chain seq x y z
N MET A 1 -9.08 -2.83 11.65
CA MET A 1 -8.02 -1.94 12.17
C MET A 1 -7.16 -1.56 10.99
N GLU A 2 -7.01 -0.27 10.75
CA GLU A 2 -6.13 0.28 9.73
C GLU A 2 -4.67 -0.11 10.04
N ASN A 3 -3.97 -0.71 9.07
CA ASN A 3 -2.54 -0.96 9.21
C ASN A 3 -1.79 0.33 8.95
N PHE A 4 -1.99 0.97 7.79
CA PHE A 4 -1.39 2.28 7.52
C PHE A 4 -2.12 3.07 6.45
N THR A 5 -1.98 4.40 6.52
CA THR A 5 -2.35 5.32 5.45
C THR A 5 -1.17 6.19 5.06
N LYS A 6 -1.14 6.62 3.80
CA LYS A 6 -0.10 7.48 3.26
C LYS A 6 -0.61 8.34 2.10
N ILE A 7 -0.20 9.62 2.10
CA ILE A 7 -0.27 10.48 0.91
C ILE A 7 0.92 10.16 0.00
N LEU A 8 0.63 9.83 -1.25
CA LEU A 8 1.63 9.40 -2.22
C LEU A 8 2.50 10.58 -2.64
N SER A 9 3.82 10.39 -2.54
CA SER A 9 4.80 11.31 -3.12
C SER A 9 5.06 10.99 -4.60
N LYS A 10 5.75 11.88 -5.31
CA LYS A 10 6.23 11.62 -6.68
C LYS A 10 7.01 10.30 -6.78
N THR A 11 7.89 10.04 -5.81
CA THR A 11 8.67 8.79 -5.75
C THR A 11 7.79 7.55 -5.56
N ASP A 12 6.69 7.68 -4.81
CA ASP A 12 5.78 6.55 -4.60
C ASP A 12 5.11 6.17 -5.92
N VAL A 13 4.59 7.13 -6.68
CA VAL A 13 3.92 6.83 -7.96
C VAL A 13 4.88 6.50 -9.10
N GLN A 14 6.14 6.96 -9.05
CA GLN A 14 7.11 6.74 -10.13
C GLN A 14 8.06 5.56 -9.91
N LYS A 15 8.26 5.11 -8.66
CA LYS A 15 9.30 4.10 -8.34
C LYS A 15 8.78 2.97 -7.46
N ARG A 16 8.35 3.27 -6.24
CA ARG A 16 8.01 2.26 -5.20
C ARG A 16 7.31 2.91 -4.02
N LEU A 17 6.35 2.22 -3.40
CA LEU A 17 5.73 2.71 -2.17
C LEU A 17 6.67 2.54 -0.99
N SER A 18 7.06 3.63 -0.35
CA SER A 18 7.70 3.53 0.97
C SER A 18 6.67 3.31 2.06
N VAL A 19 6.77 2.19 2.78
CA VAL A 19 5.90 1.88 3.93
C VAL A 19 6.40 2.70 5.14
N PRO A 20 5.51 3.39 5.88
CA PRO A 20 5.93 4.12 7.06
C PRO A 20 6.46 3.17 8.14
N THR A 21 7.61 3.51 8.74
CA THR A 21 8.36 2.66 9.68
C THR A 21 7.54 2.18 10.87
N LYS A 22 6.62 3.02 11.38
CA LYS A 22 5.72 2.68 12.49
C LYS A 22 4.81 1.47 12.23
N TYR A 23 4.72 1.02 10.97
CA TYR A 23 3.87 -0.09 10.56
C TYR A 23 4.66 -1.34 10.15
N LEU A 24 5.98 -1.35 10.38
CA LEU A 24 6.83 -2.53 10.20
C LEU A 24 6.29 -3.79 10.86
N SER A 25 5.84 -3.66 12.12
CA SER A 25 5.30 -4.77 12.91
C SER A 25 3.98 -5.33 12.38
N SER A 26 3.31 -4.59 11.48
CA SER A 26 2.05 -5.03 10.86
C SER A 26 2.27 -5.82 9.57
N LEU A 27 3.49 -5.83 9.03
CA LEU A 27 3.85 -6.57 7.83
C LEU A 27 4.03 -8.07 8.14
N PRO A 28 3.95 -8.94 7.10
CA PRO A 28 4.37 -10.33 7.23
C PRO A 28 5.77 -10.44 7.82
N SER A 29 6.00 -11.47 8.63
CA SER A 29 7.35 -11.80 9.06
C SER A 29 8.18 -12.12 7.82
N PHE A 30 9.35 -11.50 7.73
CA PHE A 30 10.30 -11.80 6.66
C PHE A 30 11.01 -13.15 6.89
N ASN A 31 10.91 -13.78 8.05
CA ASN A 31 11.52 -15.09 8.37
C ASN A 31 13.01 -15.23 7.96
N GLY A 32 13.77 -14.12 7.95
CA GLY A 32 15.16 -14.09 7.48
C GLY A 32 15.34 -13.77 5.98
N ASP A 33 14.27 -13.80 5.20
CA ASP A 33 14.24 -13.44 3.79
C ASP A 33 14.40 -11.93 3.58
N ARG A 34 14.88 -11.57 2.37
CA ARG A 34 15.07 -10.17 1.95
C ARG A 34 13.76 -9.50 1.53
N ALA A 35 12.76 -10.30 1.19
CA ALA A 35 11.49 -9.85 0.69
C ALA A 35 10.40 -10.91 0.93
N VAL A 36 9.16 -10.45 1.05
CA VAL A 36 7.96 -11.27 1.19
C VAL A 36 6.90 -10.78 0.21
N GLU A 37 6.01 -11.68 -0.19
CA GLU A 37 4.81 -11.29 -0.93
C GLU A 37 3.75 -10.80 0.05
N LEU A 38 3.18 -9.64 -0.24
CA LEU A 38 2.03 -9.07 0.44
C LEU A 38 0.86 -9.07 -0.55
N GLN A 39 -0.22 -9.77 -0.23
CA GLN A 39 -1.42 -9.73 -1.05
C GLN A 39 -2.39 -8.69 -0.50
N ALA A 40 -3.02 -7.92 -1.37
CA ALA A 40 -4.03 -6.94 -0.98
C ALA A 40 -5.25 -7.02 -1.89
N MET A 41 -6.44 -7.16 -1.33
CA MET A 41 -7.69 -7.08 -2.04
C MET A 41 -8.16 -5.62 -2.07
N ASP A 42 -8.52 -5.11 -3.24
CA ASP A 42 -9.08 -3.77 -3.37
C ASP A 42 -10.61 -3.74 -3.21
N GLU A 43 -11.20 -2.55 -3.24
CA GLU A 43 -12.64 -2.32 -3.09
C GLU A 43 -13.48 -2.99 -4.19
N GLY A 44 -12.88 -3.34 -5.34
CA GLY A 44 -13.52 -4.08 -6.42
C GLY A 44 -13.35 -5.60 -6.32
N GLY A 45 -12.73 -6.11 -5.25
CA GLY A 45 -12.45 -7.52 -5.06
C GLY A 45 -11.22 -8.04 -5.81
N CYS A 46 -10.48 -7.18 -6.52
CA CYS A 46 -9.27 -7.60 -7.22
C CYS A 46 -8.12 -7.81 -6.23
N VAL A 47 -7.41 -8.93 -6.34
CA VAL A 47 -6.25 -9.25 -5.50
C VAL A 47 -4.96 -8.81 -6.19
N TRP A 48 -4.16 -8.00 -5.48
CA TRP A 48 -2.89 -7.47 -5.92
C TRP A 48 -1.74 -8.10 -5.12
N ALA A 49 -0.75 -8.65 -5.81
CA ALA A 49 0.45 -9.18 -5.18
C ALA A 49 1.59 -8.15 -5.24
N PHE A 50 2.09 -7.76 -4.07
CA PHE A 50 3.19 -6.81 -3.93
C PHE A 50 4.43 -7.48 -3.34
N LYS A 51 5.58 -7.27 -3.99
CA LYS A 51 6.87 -7.62 -3.36
C LYS A 51 7.21 -6.56 -2.33
N CYS A 52 7.12 -6.91 -1.04
CA CYS A 52 7.58 -6.11 0.08
C CYS A 52 9.03 -6.48 0.41
N SER A 53 9.94 -5.50 0.44
CA SER A 53 11.36 -5.73 0.77
C SER A 53 11.84 -4.71 1.78
N THR A 54 12.79 -5.09 2.63
CA THR A 54 13.36 -4.19 3.66
C THR A 54 14.88 -4.09 3.55
N ARG A 55 15.44 -2.94 3.96
CA ARG A 55 16.89 -2.70 3.95
C ARG A 55 17.56 -3.38 5.16
N ARG A 56 18.73 -4.00 4.95
CA ARG A 56 19.50 -4.72 5.99
C ARG A 56 20.27 -3.84 6.98
N LYS A 57 20.70 -2.64 6.57
CA LYS A 57 21.59 -1.77 7.37
C LYS A 57 20.92 -0.42 7.61
N ARG A 58 21.02 0.09 8.84
CA ARG A 58 20.62 1.42 9.35
C ARG A 58 19.26 1.89 8.80
N HIS A 59 18.22 1.84 9.65
CA HIS A 59 16.82 2.15 9.34
C HIS A 59 16.18 1.13 8.35
N PRO A 60 15.68 -0.02 8.84
CA PRO A 60 15.03 -1.03 8.01
C PRO A 60 13.69 -0.51 7.50
N LYS A 61 13.72 0.26 6.41
CA LYS A 61 12.53 0.87 5.80
C LYS A 61 11.96 -0.05 4.73
N PRO A 62 10.74 -0.59 4.89
CA PRO A 62 10.12 -1.44 3.89
C PRO A 62 9.65 -0.64 2.69
N VAL A 63 9.69 -1.30 1.53
CA VAL A 63 9.17 -0.76 0.28
C VAL A 63 8.37 -1.83 -0.46
N LEU A 64 7.24 -1.44 -1.04
CA LEU A 64 6.52 -2.25 -2.03
C LEU A 64 7.07 -1.94 -3.42
N THR A 65 7.50 -2.98 -4.12
CA THR A 65 8.25 -2.85 -5.39
C THR A 65 7.49 -3.50 -6.55
N ARG A 66 7.74 -4.78 -6.84
CA ARG A 66 7.01 -5.53 -7.87
C ARG A 66 5.51 -5.49 -7.57
N GLY A 67 4.70 -5.29 -8.61
CA GLY A 67 3.23 -5.14 -8.52
C GLY A 67 2.76 -3.72 -8.21
N TRP A 68 3.56 -2.90 -7.53
CA TRP A 68 3.13 -1.57 -7.09
C TRP A 68 2.87 -0.60 -8.25
N LEU A 69 3.79 -0.49 -9.22
CA LEU A 69 3.58 0.43 -10.35
C LEU A 69 2.45 0.00 -11.28
N ALA A 70 2.18 -1.30 -11.38
CA ALA A 70 1.02 -1.82 -12.11
C ALA A 70 -0.29 -1.40 -11.41
N PHE A 71 -0.33 -1.47 -10.07
CA PHE A 71 -1.46 -0.97 -9.27
C PHE A 71 -1.64 0.54 -9.44
N VAL A 72 -0.56 1.32 -9.38
CA VAL A 72 -0.58 2.78 -9.62
C VAL A 72 -1.19 3.09 -10.98
N ALA A 73 -0.73 2.42 -12.04
CA ALA A 73 -1.24 2.62 -13.39
C ALA A 73 -2.73 2.24 -13.50
N CYS A 74 -3.12 1.07 -12.98
CA CYS A 74 -4.49 0.57 -13.05
C CYS A 74 -5.49 1.46 -12.28
N LYS A 75 -5.09 1.96 -11.10
CA LYS A 75 -5.91 2.87 -10.28
C LYS A 75 -5.69 4.35 -10.62
N ASN A 76 -4.94 4.63 -11.70
CA ASN A 76 -4.58 5.95 -12.19
C ASN A 76 -4.05 6.89 -11.07
N LEU A 77 -3.23 6.39 -10.15
CA LEU A 77 -2.83 7.11 -8.94
C LEU A 77 -1.78 8.20 -9.22
N GLU A 78 -1.96 9.34 -8.59
CA GLU A 78 -1.07 10.50 -8.72
C GLU A 78 -0.45 10.92 -7.39
N ALA A 79 0.60 11.75 -7.46
CA ALA A 79 1.17 12.35 -6.26
C ALA A 79 0.12 13.27 -5.59
N GLY A 80 -0.11 13.05 -4.30
CA GLY A 80 -1.18 13.71 -3.54
C GLY A 80 -2.37 12.80 -3.24
N ASP A 81 -2.56 11.73 -4.02
CA ASP A 81 -3.57 10.70 -3.71
C ASP A 81 -3.21 9.98 -2.41
N LYS A 82 -4.22 9.40 -1.76
CA LYS A 82 -4.11 8.64 -0.52
C LYS A 82 -4.22 7.15 -0.81
N VAL A 83 -3.37 6.35 -0.19
CA VAL A 83 -3.52 4.90 -0.11
C VAL A 83 -3.63 4.47 1.34
N ALA A 84 -4.51 3.53 1.63
CA ALA A 84 -4.68 2.94 2.95
C ALA A 84 -4.69 1.41 2.85
N PHE A 85 -3.97 0.75 3.76
CA PHE A 85 -3.95 -0.70 3.88
C PHE A 85 -4.56 -1.09 5.23
N TYR A 86 -5.43 -2.10 5.25
CA TYR A 86 -6.14 -2.58 6.44
C TYR A 86 -5.87 -4.06 6.67
N LYS A 87 -5.67 -4.47 7.93
CA LYS A 87 -5.48 -5.89 8.26
C LYS A 87 -6.84 -6.58 8.24
N LEU A 88 -6.97 -7.63 7.44
CA LEU A 88 -8.11 -8.54 7.58
C LEU A 88 -7.91 -9.36 8.86
N LYS A 89 -8.93 -9.41 9.73
CA LYS A 89 -8.85 -10.07 11.05
C LYS A 89 -8.89 -11.61 10.98
N ASN A 90 -8.93 -12.23 9.80
CA ASN A 90 -9.20 -13.66 9.72
C ASN A 90 -7.94 -14.52 9.94
N LYS A 91 -7.94 -15.20 11.09
CA LYS A 91 -7.01 -16.25 11.47
C LYS A 91 -7.30 -17.52 10.64
N CYS A 92 -6.81 -17.61 9.41
CA CYS A 92 -6.65 -18.91 8.78
C CYS A 92 -5.16 -19.19 8.62
N ARG A 93 -4.68 -20.24 9.31
CA ARG A 93 -3.26 -20.57 9.54
C ARG A 93 -2.48 -20.97 8.28
N THR A 94 -3.07 -20.84 7.09
CA THR A 94 -2.55 -21.46 5.86
C THR A 94 -2.67 -20.60 4.60
N ALA A 95 -3.16 -19.36 4.66
CA ALA A 95 -3.29 -18.52 3.47
C ALA A 95 -2.44 -17.25 3.58
N THR A 96 -1.82 -16.90 2.46
CA THR A 96 -1.04 -15.69 2.18
C THR A 96 -1.61 -14.46 2.90
N HIS A 97 -0.75 -13.57 3.38
CA HIS A 97 -1.18 -12.39 4.14
C HIS A 97 -1.99 -11.43 3.26
N VAL A 98 -3.31 -11.66 3.20
CA VAL A 98 -4.25 -10.81 2.48
C VAL A 98 -4.65 -9.65 3.39
N CYS A 99 -4.35 -8.44 2.95
CA CYS A 99 -4.86 -7.20 3.50
C CYS A 99 -5.90 -6.59 2.56
N GLU A 100 -6.61 -5.57 3.02
CA GLU A 100 -7.45 -4.74 2.15
C GLU A 100 -6.66 -3.49 1.77
N VAL A 101 -6.74 -3.04 0.52
CA VAL A 101 -6.18 -1.77 0.05
C VAL A 101 -7.30 -0.86 -0.45
N ARG A 102 -7.32 0.38 0.05
CA ARG A 102 -8.23 1.44 -0.40
C ARG A 102 -7.44 2.63 -0.91
N VAL A 103 -8.06 3.35 -1.82
CA VAL A 103 -7.45 4.46 -2.53
C VAL A 103 -8.38 5.67 -2.49
N GLY A 104 -7.81 6.85 -2.25
CA GLY A 104 -8.54 8.09 -2.16
C GLY A 104 -7.94 9.15 -3.08
N LYS A 105 -8.72 9.67 -4.03
CA LYS A 105 -8.28 10.73 -4.94
C LYS A 105 -8.21 12.06 -4.24
N GLN A 106 -7.12 12.81 -4.45
CA GLN A 106 -7.00 14.16 -3.94
C GLN A 106 -8.04 15.08 -4.58
N ILE A 107 -8.83 15.76 -3.75
CA ILE A 107 -9.76 16.80 -4.19
C ILE A 107 -9.10 18.15 -3.98
N LYS A 108 -9.02 18.95 -5.04
CA LYS A 108 -8.57 20.33 -4.99
C LYS A 108 -9.72 21.27 -5.33
N ILE A 109 -9.84 22.34 -4.57
CA ILE A 109 -10.75 23.45 -4.84
C ILE A 109 -9.88 24.72 -4.88
N PHE A 110 -9.87 25.42 -6.00
CA PHE A 110 -9.04 26.62 -6.23
C PHE A 110 -7.55 26.40 -5.87
N GLY A 111 -6.98 25.26 -6.29
CA GLY A 111 -5.57 24.92 -6.03
C GLY A 111 -5.27 24.43 -4.61
N SER A 112 -6.20 24.56 -3.67
CA SER A 112 -6.05 24.11 -2.29
C SER A 112 -6.61 22.70 -2.10
N VAL A 113 -5.91 21.87 -1.33
CA VAL A 113 -6.36 20.49 -1.03
C VAL A 113 -7.53 20.55 -0.05
N PHE A 114 -8.69 20.11 -0.49
CA PHE A 114 -9.92 20.08 0.31
C PHE A 114 -10.13 18.74 1.01
N GLY A 115 -9.66 17.64 0.42
CA GLY A 115 -9.79 16.31 1.03
C GLY A 115 -9.40 15.17 0.08
N HIS A 116 -9.86 13.96 0.41
CA HIS A 116 -9.71 12.76 -0.42
C HIS A 116 -11.03 12.04 -0.56
N SER A 117 -11.47 11.72 -1.79
CA SER A 117 -12.65 10.89 -2.04
C SER A 117 -12.26 9.45 -2.32
N PRO A 118 -12.97 8.44 -1.78
CA PRO A 118 -12.79 7.04 -2.18
C PRO A 118 -12.89 6.87 -3.70
N ILE A 119 -12.09 5.98 -4.28
CA ILE A 119 -12.31 5.60 -5.68
C ILE A 119 -13.58 4.76 -5.73
N ARG A 120 -14.64 5.30 -6.35
CA ARG A 120 -15.79 4.49 -6.72
C ARG A 120 -15.35 3.58 -7.87
N ALA A 121 -15.55 2.27 -7.72
CA ALA A 121 -15.50 1.38 -8.86
C ALA A 121 -16.54 1.84 -9.90
N PRO A 122 -16.25 1.73 -11.21
CA PRO A 122 -17.20 2.08 -12.26
C PRO A 122 -18.50 1.26 -12.16
#